data_AF-A0A4R5UBK2-F1
#
_entry.id   AF-A0A4R5UBK2-F1
#
_cell.length_a   1.000
_cell.length_b   1.000
_cell.length_c   1.000
_cell.angle_alpha   90.00
_cell.angle_beta   90.00
_cell.angle_gamma   90.00
#
_symmetry.space_group_name_H-M   'P 1'
#
loop_
_entity.id
_entity.type
_entity.pdbx_description
1 polymer ?
#
loop_
_entity_poly.entity_id
_entity_poly.type
_entity_poly.pdbx_seq_one_letter_code
_entity_poly.pdbx_strand_id
1 'polypeptide(L)'
;MNRIPAASLLLVAALAVPFGASAKTSDRNQTLGVDADTSDCSTDERAPCLFTGNVEITQGTLEIKAARVDVRRSNGQIQRTLLTGSPVRMRQQMDDGSWVDATAAQADYTLTNDTVVLTGNAVVNQPGQGKIEGQRIVYNMSTGRVQGGGEGQGRVRMQFQPRNQGQQPAQQPAPAARGGR
;
A
#
# COMPACT_ATOMS: atom_id res chain seq x y z
N MET A 1 -29.10 -48.89 19.69
CA MET A 1 -28.49 -48.83 18.34
C MET A 1 -29.33 -47.82 17.54
N ASN A 2 -28.89 -46.66 17.05
CA ASN A 2 -27.58 -46.17 16.63
C ASN A 2 -27.38 -44.70 17.03
N ARG A 3 -26.12 -44.35 17.31
CA ARG A 3 -25.57 -42.98 17.34
C ARG A 3 -25.43 -42.51 15.88
N ILE A 4 -25.27 -41.24 15.47
CA ILE A 4 -24.18 -40.26 15.69
C ILE A 4 -24.66 -38.87 15.11
N PRO A 5 -23.89 -37.75 15.14
CA PRO A 5 -23.99 -36.65 16.11
C PRO A 5 -24.29 -35.27 15.47
N ALA A 6 -24.37 -34.25 16.32
CA ALA A 6 -24.40 -32.84 15.99
C ALA A 6 -23.29 -32.44 14.99
N ALA A 7 -23.69 -31.94 13.82
CA ALA A 7 -22.80 -31.25 12.91
C ALA A 7 -22.52 -29.84 13.47
N SER A 8 -21.34 -29.69 14.06
CA SER A 8 -20.77 -28.43 14.48
C SER A 8 -20.69 -27.46 13.29
N LEU A 9 -21.49 -26.38 13.33
CA LEU A 9 -21.23 -25.20 12.51
C LEU A 9 -19.89 -24.62 12.97
N LEU A 10 -18.82 -24.92 12.22
CA LEU A 10 -17.59 -24.15 12.26
C LEU A 10 -17.86 -22.79 11.63
N LEU A 11 -18.20 -21.83 12.49
CA LEU A 11 -18.20 -20.41 12.18
C LEU A 11 -16.74 -20.02 11.90
N VAL A 12 -16.34 -20.02 10.64
CA VAL A 12 -15.07 -19.44 10.20
C VAL A 12 -15.20 -17.94 10.41
N ALA A 13 -14.75 -17.48 11.58
CA ALA A 13 -14.56 -16.08 11.87
C ALA A 13 -13.52 -15.53 10.88
N ALA A 14 -14.01 -14.79 9.88
CA ALA A 14 -13.18 -14.00 9.00
C ALA A 14 -12.42 -12.98 9.86
N LEU A 15 -11.15 -13.29 10.15
CA LEU A 15 -10.17 -12.36 10.70
C LEU A 15 -9.91 -11.27 9.65
N ALA A 16 -10.78 -10.28 9.58
CA ALA A 16 -10.49 -9.00 8.97
C ALA A 16 -9.48 -8.28 9.88
N VAL A 17 -8.19 -8.54 9.68
CA VAL A 17 -7.14 -7.73 10.28
C VAL A 17 -7.11 -6.40 9.51
N PRO A 18 -7.36 -5.26 10.16
CA PRO A 18 -7.29 -3.98 9.48
C PRO A 18 -5.80 -3.65 9.29
N PHE A 19 -5.32 -3.67 8.05
CA PHE A 19 -4.20 -2.82 7.65
C PHE A 19 -4.74 -1.38 7.60
N GLY A 20 -4.94 -0.79 8.78
CA GLY A 20 -5.64 0.48 8.97
C GLY A 20 -4.71 1.70 8.99
N ALA A 21 -3.71 1.75 8.12
CA ALA A 21 -2.93 2.96 7.90
C ALA A 21 -3.41 3.62 6.62
N SER A 22 -3.86 4.87 6.72
CA SER A 22 -4.20 5.72 5.59
C SER A 22 -2.95 6.42 5.07
N ALA A 23 -2.85 6.52 3.74
CA ALA A 23 -1.86 7.36 3.07
C ALA A 23 -1.84 8.75 3.71
N LYS A 24 -0.66 9.40 3.84
CA LYS A 24 -0.57 10.71 4.49
C LYS A 24 -1.47 11.70 3.78
N THR A 25 -2.59 12.04 4.39
CA THR A 25 -3.70 12.70 3.69
C THR A 25 -3.30 14.11 3.23
N SER A 26 -2.39 14.75 3.96
CA SER A 26 -1.86 16.08 3.65
C SER A 26 -1.03 16.14 2.37
N ASP A 27 -0.44 15.04 1.91
CA ASP A 27 0.40 15.03 0.71
C ASP A 27 -0.39 15.50 -0.51
N ARG A 28 -1.68 15.12 -0.62
CA ARG A 28 -2.56 15.55 -1.73
C ARG A 28 -2.73 17.06 -1.87
N ASN A 29 -2.47 17.81 -0.80
CA ASN A 29 -2.56 19.28 -0.80
C ASN A 29 -1.20 19.94 -1.14
N GLN A 30 -0.14 19.16 -1.33
CA GLN A 30 1.17 19.64 -1.73
C GLN A 30 1.28 19.71 -3.26
N THR A 31 2.21 20.53 -3.72
CA THR A 31 2.58 20.63 -5.14
C THR A 31 2.99 19.25 -5.67
N LEU A 32 2.39 18.86 -6.81
CA LEU A 32 2.78 17.67 -7.57
C LEU A 32 3.90 18.05 -8.54
N GLY A 33 5.11 17.55 -8.29
CA GLY A 33 6.26 17.66 -9.19
C GLY A 33 6.39 16.43 -10.08
N VAL A 34 6.78 16.63 -11.35
CA VAL A 34 7.12 15.55 -12.28
C VAL A 34 8.38 15.97 -13.05
N ASP A 35 9.45 15.20 -12.87
CA ASP A 35 10.71 15.33 -13.61
C ASP A 35 10.87 14.12 -14.54
N ALA A 36 11.34 14.35 -15.76
CA ALA A 36 11.57 13.31 -16.78
C ALA A 36 12.54 13.79 -17.85
N ASP A 37 13.12 12.86 -18.60
CA ASP A 37 14.00 13.19 -19.74
C ASP A 37 13.21 13.87 -20.87
N THR A 38 11.96 13.46 -21.08
CA THR A 38 11.08 13.99 -22.13
C THR A 38 9.63 14.11 -21.66
N SER A 39 8.91 15.09 -22.21
CA SER A 39 7.46 15.22 -22.08
C SER A 39 6.79 15.48 -23.42
N ASP A 40 5.61 14.90 -23.61
CA ASP A 40 4.74 15.12 -24.76
C ASP A 40 3.30 15.27 -24.26
N CYS A 41 2.81 16.51 -24.23
CA CYS A 41 1.51 16.85 -23.67
C CYS A 41 0.77 17.77 -24.64
N SER A 42 -0.46 17.36 -24.99
CA SER A 42 -1.36 18.13 -25.84
C SER A 42 -2.37 18.93 -25.02
N THR A 43 -2.86 20.02 -25.59
CA THR A 43 -4.06 20.71 -25.10
C THR A 43 -5.34 19.96 -25.46
N ASP A 44 -5.30 19.05 -26.43
CA ASP A 44 -6.39 18.10 -26.71
C ASP A 44 -6.36 16.96 -25.69
N GLU A 45 -7.33 16.95 -24.78
CA GLU A 45 -7.46 15.95 -23.71
C GLU A 45 -7.76 14.52 -24.22
N ARG A 46 -8.06 14.34 -25.52
CA ARG A 46 -8.14 13.00 -26.13
C ARG A 46 -6.79 12.30 -26.13
N ALA A 47 -5.69 13.06 -26.18
CA ALA A 47 -4.34 12.55 -26.07
C ALA A 47 -3.86 12.58 -24.61
N PRO A 48 -3.09 11.57 -24.16
CA PRO A 48 -2.47 11.61 -22.85
C PRO A 48 -1.33 12.63 -22.80
N CYS A 49 -1.02 13.12 -21.60
CA CYS A 49 0.23 13.81 -21.30
C CYS A 49 1.26 12.77 -20.86
N LEU A 50 2.32 12.62 -21.63
CA LEU A 50 3.31 11.56 -21.52
C LEU A 50 4.61 12.08 -20.96
N PHE A 51 5.17 11.39 -19.98
CA PHE A 51 6.52 11.60 -19.46
C PHE A 51 7.32 10.33 -19.66
N THR A 52 8.52 10.42 -20.23
CA THR A 52 9.34 9.25 -20.56
C THR A 52 10.81 9.50 -20.25
N GLY A 53 11.46 8.47 -19.69
CA GLY A 53 12.87 8.49 -19.29
C GLY A 53 13.05 9.06 -17.88
N ASN A 54 13.64 8.25 -16.99
CA ASN A 54 13.96 8.60 -15.60
C ASN A 54 12.87 9.39 -14.85
N VAL A 55 11.60 8.97 -14.99
CA VAL A 55 10.48 9.75 -14.45
C VAL A 55 10.48 9.68 -12.92
N GLU A 56 10.49 10.85 -12.28
CA GLU A 56 10.38 11.02 -10.83
C GLU A 56 9.18 11.92 -10.52
N ILE A 57 8.26 11.42 -9.69
CA ILE A 57 7.08 12.15 -9.22
C ILE A 57 7.24 12.39 -7.73
N THR A 58 7.00 13.62 -7.29
CA THR A 58 7.01 13.99 -5.88
C THR A 58 5.75 14.75 -5.50
N GLN A 59 5.19 14.43 -4.33
CA GLN A 59 4.07 15.18 -3.74
C GLN A 59 4.10 15.03 -2.22
N GLY A 60 4.59 16.05 -1.50
CA GLY A 60 4.79 15.94 -0.06
C GLY A 60 5.81 14.85 0.26
N THR A 61 5.38 13.78 0.96
CA THR A 61 6.23 12.61 1.24
C THR A 61 6.13 11.49 0.21
N LEU A 62 5.21 11.60 -0.75
CA LEU A 62 5.07 10.65 -1.85
C LEU A 62 6.21 10.83 -2.84
N GLU A 63 6.92 9.74 -3.10
CA GLU A 63 7.96 9.63 -4.12
C GLU A 63 7.64 8.45 -5.03
N ILE A 64 7.66 8.66 -6.35
CA ILE A 64 7.46 7.60 -7.33
C ILE A 64 8.52 7.68 -8.42
N LYS A 65 9.14 6.54 -8.76
CA LYS A 65 10.08 6.38 -9.88
C LYS A 65 9.54 5.41 -10.91
N ALA A 66 9.58 5.79 -12.18
CA ALA A 66 9.09 4.98 -13.30
C ALA A 66 9.91 5.24 -14.58
N ALA A 67 9.76 4.35 -15.57
CA ALA A 67 10.36 4.58 -16.89
C ALA A 67 9.45 5.49 -17.75
N ARG A 68 8.13 5.38 -17.56
CA ARG A 68 7.13 6.14 -18.31
C ARG A 68 5.87 6.37 -17.48
N VAL A 69 5.27 7.54 -17.65
CA VAL A 69 4.01 7.94 -17.04
C VAL A 69 3.07 8.49 -18.12
N ASP A 70 1.85 7.99 -18.16
CA ASP A 70 0.74 8.47 -19.00
C ASP A 70 -0.32 9.07 -18.09
N VAL A 71 -0.58 10.37 -18.25
CA VAL A 71 -1.58 11.12 -17.50
C VAL A 71 -2.76 11.43 -18.41
N ARG A 72 -3.93 10.89 -18.05
CA ARG A 72 -5.21 11.19 -18.70
C ARG A 72 -5.96 12.26 -17.93
N ARG A 73 -6.43 13.27 -18.66
CA ARG A 73 -7.21 14.38 -18.14
C ARG A 73 -8.61 14.38 -18.74
N SER A 74 -9.54 14.98 -18.01
CA SER A 74 -10.88 15.31 -18.50
C SER A 74 -11.32 16.57 -17.76
N ASN A 75 -11.83 17.56 -18.48
CA ASN A 75 -12.29 18.84 -17.94
C ASN A 75 -11.20 19.55 -17.11
N GLY A 76 -9.94 19.52 -17.58
CA GLY A 76 -8.79 20.11 -16.91
C GLY A 76 -8.32 19.35 -15.66
N GLN A 77 -8.97 18.23 -15.30
CA GLN A 77 -8.62 17.45 -14.11
C GLN A 77 -7.99 16.11 -14.48
N ILE A 78 -7.00 15.67 -13.70
CA ILE A 78 -6.41 14.34 -13.84
C ILE A 78 -7.48 13.30 -13.46
N GLN A 79 -7.66 12.29 -14.31
CA GLN A 79 -8.60 11.19 -14.09
C GLN A 79 -7.88 9.87 -13.81
N ARG A 80 -6.78 9.64 -14.53
CA ARG A 80 -6.00 8.41 -14.42
C ARG A 80 -4.53 8.68 -14.69
N THR A 81 -3.67 8.00 -13.94
CA THR A 81 -2.23 8.03 -14.13
C THR A 81 -1.73 6.59 -14.24
N LEU A 82 -1.17 6.25 -15.39
CA LEU A 82 -0.59 4.94 -15.66
C LEU A 82 0.94 5.05 -15.66
N LEU A 83 1.58 4.35 -14.73
CA LEU A 83 3.02 4.28 -14.59
C LEU A 83 3.52 2.91 -15.00
N THR A 84 4.60 2.87 -15.77
CA THR A 84 5.24 1.63 -16.21
C THR A 84 6.75 1.71 -16.01
N GLY A 85 7.35 0.57 -15.70
CA GLY A 85 8.78 0.48 -15.44
C GLY A 85 9.24 -0.96 -15.21
N SER A 86 10.50 -1.10 -14.82
CA SER A 86 11.10 -2.40 -14.51
C SER A 86 12.01 -2.29 -13.27
N PRO A 87 11.47 -1.98 -12.08
CA PRO A 87 10.05 -1.75 -11.75
C PRO A 87 9.67 -0.26 -11.63
N VAL A 88 8.37 0.02 -11.54
CA VAL A 88 7.85 1.21 -10.85
C VAL A 88 8.15 1.06 -9.35
N ARG A 89 8.62 2.13 -8.71
CA ARG A 89 8.90 2.17 -7.26
C ARG A 89 8.14 3.33 -6.64
N MET A 90 7.49 3.10 -5.53
CA MET A 90 6.76 4.11 -4.76
C MET A 90 7.19 4.03 -3.30
N ARG A 91 7.31 5.19 -2.67
CA ARG A 91 7.51 5.33 -1.23
C ARG A 91 6.63 6.46 -0.71
N GLN A 92 5.99 6.25 0.43
CA GLN A 92 5.14 7.27 1.04
C GLN A 92 5.12 7.13 2.56
N GLN A 93 5.01 8.25 3.27
CA GLN A 93 4.67 8.24 4.68
C GLN A 93 3.14 8.05 4.84
N MET A 94 2.75 7.45 5.95
CA MET A 94 1.36 7.30 6.37
C MET A 94 1.03 8.35 7.43
N ASP A 95 -0.26 8.54 7.74
CA ASP A 95 -0.67 9.53 8.76
C ASP A 95 -0.10 9.22 10.17
N ASP A 96 0.15 7.95 10.47
CA ASP A 96 0.80 7.51 11.72
C ASP A 96 2.33 7.68 11.74
N GLY A 97 2.91 8.24 10.67
CA GLY A 97 4.35 8.45 10.51
C GLY A 97 5.13 7.23 10.01
N SER A 98 4.49 6.06 9.89
CA SER A 98 5.11 4.88 9.29
C SER A 98 5.35 5.06 7.79
N TRP A 99 6.25 4.26 7.23
CA TRP A 99 6.54 4.26 5.80
C TRP A 99 5.90 3.06 5.11
N VAL A 100 5.47 3.26 3.86
CA VAL A 100 5.07 2.19 2.95
C VAL A 100 5.90 2.29 1.68
N ASP A 101 6.46 1.18 1.27
CA ASP A 101 7.16 1.01 0.00
C ASP A 101 6.34 0.08 -0.90
N ALA A 102 6.27 0.38 -2.19
CA ALA A 102 5.65 -0.51 -3.17
C ALA A 102 6.47 -0.60 -4.46
N THR A 103 6.49 -1.79 -5.05
CA THR A 103 7.08 -2.03 -6.37
C THR A 103 6.16 -2.87 -7.23
N ALA A 104 6.16 -2.60 -8.54
CA ALA A 104 5.43 -3.38 -9.54
C ALA A 104 5.97 -3.08 -10.95
N ALA A 105 5.67 -3.92 -11.95
CA ALA A 105 5.95 -3.57 -13.35
C ALA A 105 5.08 -2.39 -13.82
N GLN A 106 3.85 -2.32 -13.32
CA GLN A 106 2.88 -1.26 -13.63
C GLN A 106 2.14 -0.82 -12.37
N ALA A 107 1.90 0.48 -12.25
CA ALA A 107 0.97 1.06 -11.29
C ALA A 107 -0.07 1.90 -12.04
N ASP A 108 -1.34 1.66 -11.79
CA ASP A 108 -2.46 2.33 -12.45
C ASP A 108 -3.34 2.99 -11.39
N TYR A 109 -3.32 4.32 -11.33
CA TYR A 109 -4.08 5.09 -10.38
C TYR A 109 -5.29 5.75 -11.06
N THR A 110 -6.48 5.41 -10.59
CA THR A 110 -7.73 6.06 -11.01
C THR A 110 -8.21 6.97 -9.89
N LEU A 111 -8.27 8.27 -10.17
CA LEU A 111 -8.60 9.29 -9.16
C LEU A 111 -10.10 9.27 -8.82
N THR A 112 -10.96 8.95 -9.78
CA THR A 112 -12.43 8.96 -9.58
C THR A 112 -12.90 8.03 -8.47
N ASN A 113 -12.15 6.97 -8.18
CA ASN A 113 -12.47 5.98 -7.14
C ASN A 113 -11.32 5.76 -6.16
N ASP A 114 -10.32 6.66 -6.13
CA ASP A 114 -9.13 6.58 -5.28
C ASP A 114 -8.46 5.20 -5.30
N THR A 115 -8.37 4.55 -6.46
CA THR A 115 -7.90 3.16 -6.56
C THR A 115 -6.58 3.05 -7.31
N VAL A 116 -5.58 2.45 -6.66
CA VAL A 116 -4.29 2.07 -7.24
C VAL A 116 -4.30 0.57 -7.53
N VAL A 117 -3.96 0.19 -8.76
CA VAL A 117 -3.76 -1.19 -9.17
C VAL A 117 -2.30 -1.42 -9.53
N LEU A 118 -1.62 -2.23 -8.72
CA LEU A 118 -0.25 -2.67 -8.93
C LEU A 118 -0.27 -4.02 -9.66
N THR A 119 0.44 -4.14 -10.78
CA THR A 119 0.46 -5.35 -11.61
C THR A 119 1.88 -5.75 -12.01
N GLY A 120 2.15 -7.05 -12.01
CA GLY A 120 3.43 -7.64 -12.38
C GLY A 120 4.43 -7.60 -11.24
N ASN A 121 4.62 -8.76 -10.58
CA ASN A 121 5.49 -8.91 -9.41
C ASN A 121 5.26 -7.80 -8.36
N ALA A 122 3.98 -7.52 -8.06
CA ALA A 122 3.60 -6.45 -7.15
C ALA A 122 3.99 -6.80 -5.71
N VAL A 123 4.66 -5.87 -5.05
CA VAL A 123 5.07 -5.96 -3.66
C VAL A 123 4.67 -4.68 -2.94
N VAL A 124 4.03 -4.81 -1.79
CA VAL A 124 3.78 -3.71 -0.84
C VAL A 124 4.41 -4.11 0.47
N ASN A 125 5.28 -3.27 1.01
CA ASN A 125 6.00 -3.51 2.25
C ASN A 125 5.79 -2.34 3.20
N GLN A 126 5.34 -2.64 4.41
CA GLN A 126 5.25 -1.68 5.50
C GLN A 126 6.23 -2.13 6.58
N PRO A 127 7.43 -1.53 6.67
CA PRO A 127 8.45 -1.93 7.62
C PRO A 127 7.90 -2.06 9.05
N GLY A 128 8.14 -3.21 9.68
CA GLY A 128 7.68 -3.51 11.03
C GLY A 128 6.21 -3.95 11.16
N GLN A 129 5.40 -3.86 10.09
CA GLN A 129 3.99 -4.31 10.09
C GLN A 129 3.82 -5.56 9.23
N GLY A 130 4.40 -5.59 8.03
CA GLY A 130 4.24 -6.73 7.14
C GLY A 130 4.53 -6.45 5.67
N LYS A 131 4.30 -7.47 4.85
CA LYS A 131 4.55 -7.48 3.40
C LYS A 131 3.42 -8.21 2.67
N ILE A 132 3.00 -7.68 1.53
CA ILE A 132 2.02 -8.26 0.62
C ILE A 132 2.69 -8.43 -0.75
N GLU A 133 2.58 -9.61 -1.34
CA GLU A 133 3.16 -9.94 -2.64
C GLU A 133 2.11 -10.65 -3.51
N GLY A 134 2.10 -10.36 -4.82
CA GLY A 134 1.25 -11.06 -5.77
C GLY A 134 1.39 -10.54 -7.20
N GLN A 135 0.71 -11.17 -8.15
CA GLN A 135 0.71 -10.69 -9.53
C GLN A 135 -0.11 -9.40 -9.70
N ARG A 136 -1.12 -9.21 -8.86
CA ARG A 136 -2.00 -8.04 -8.85
C ARG A 136 -2.40 -7.67 -7.41
N ILE A 137 -2.24 -6.40 -7.05
CA ILE A 137 -2.68 -5.82 -5.78
C ILE A 137 -3.51 -4.58 -6.09
N VAL A 138 -4.72 -4.50 -5.54
CA VAL A 138 -5.61 -3.35 -5.62
C VAL A 138 -5.66 -2.69 -4.25
N TYR A 139 -5.40 -1.40 -4.21
CA TYR A 139 -5.49 -0.60 -3.01
C TYR A 139 -6.44 0.57 -3.24
N ASN A 140 -7.44 0.71 -2.36
CA ASN A 140 -8.30 1.86 -2.34
C ASN A 140 -7.82 2.83 -1.24
N MET A 141 -7.34 3.99 -1.66
CA MET A 141 -6.68 4.96 -0.77
C MET A 141 -7.65 5.69 0.16
N SER A 142 -8.94 5.77 -0.18
CA SER A 142 -9.95 6.43 0.66
C SER A 142 -10.45 5.53 1.79
N THR A 143 -10.57 4.22 1.53
CA THR A 143 -11.03 3.23 2.53
C THR A 143 -9.89 2.47 3.21
N GLY A 144 -8.66 2.56 2.69
CA GLY A 144 -7.54 1.74 3.13
C GLY A 144 -7.65 0.26 2.74
N ARG A 145 -8.65 -0.13 1.93
CA ARG A 145 -8.89 -1.54 1.60
C ARG A 145 -7.85 -2.06 0.60
N VAL A 146 -7.14 -3.11 0.98
CA VAL A 146 -6.21 -3.86 0.12
C VAL A 146 -6.83 -5.17 -0.33
N GLN A 147 -6.74 -5.48 -1.62
CA GLN A 147 -7.19 -6.75 -2.22
C GLN A 147 -6.06 -7.29 -3.10
N GLY A 148 -5.55 -8.48 -2.78
CA GLY A 148 -4.62 -9.17 -3.66
C GLY A 148 -5.34 -10.18 -4.55
N GLY A 149 -4.82 -10.41 -5.75
CA GLY A 149 -5.23 -11.51 -6.62
C GLY A 149 -6.47 -11.19 -7.47
N GLY A 150 -7.28 -12.23 -7.71
CA GLY A 150 -8.41 -12.25 -8.66
C GLY A 150 -8.41 -13.53 -9.49
N GLU A 151 -9.50 -13.85 -10.18
CA GLU A 151 -9.56 -15.01 -11.08
C GLU A 151 -8.40 -14.95 -12.10
N GLY A 152 -7.58 -16.00 -12.14
CA GLY A 152 -6.41 -16.08 -13.04
C GLY A 152 -5.19 -15.24 -12.65
N GLN A 153 -5.21 -14.50 -11.54
CA GLN A 153 -4.14 -13.56 -11.15
C GLN A 153 -3.15 -14.14 -10.12
N GLY A 154 -3.03 -15.47 -10.06
CA GLY A 154 -2.06 -16.16 -9.21
C GLY A 154 -2.31 -16.05 -7.70
N ARG A 155 -1.34 -16.53 -6.90
CA ARG A 155 -1.41 -16.57 -5.44
C ARG A 155 -0.94 -15.24 -4.83
N VAL A 156 -1.64 -14.80 -3.80
CA VAL A 156 -1.22 -13.68 -2.94
C VAL A 156 -0.50 -14.23 -1.72
N ARG A 157 0.63 -13.65 -1.36
CA ARG A 157 1.36 -13.96 -0.13
C ARG A 157 1.31 -12.75 0.80
N MET A 158 0.85 -12.96 2.02
CA MET A 158 0.85 -11.94 3.07
C MET A 158 1.75 -12.41 4.22
N GLN A 159 2.57 -11.52 4.73
CA GLN A 159 3.44 -11.74 5.89
C GLN A 159 3.12 -10.64 6.90
N PHE A 160 2.84 -11.03 8.14
CA PHE A 160 2.56 -10.10 9.24
C PHE A 160 3.68 -10.21 10.26
N GLN A 161 4.21 -9.08 10.69
CA GLN A 161 5.22 -9.08 11.73
C GLN A 161 4.54 -9.28 13.10
N PRO A 162 5.07 -10.15 13.98
CA PRO A 162 4.60 -10.23 15.35
C PRO A 162 4.74 -8.87 16.04
N ARG A 163 3.69 -8.43 16.75
CA ARG A 163 3.85 -7.35 17.72
C ARG A 163 4.76 -7.90 18.83
N ASN A 164 5.94 -7.32 19.03
CA ASN A 164 6.85 -7.76 20.09
C ASN A 164 6.11 -7.79 21.45
N GLN A 165 5.84 -8.97 21.97
CA GLN A 165 5.64 -9.20 23.40
C GLN A 165 7.02 -9.09 24.04
N GLY A 166 7.42 -7.88 24.42
CA GLY A 166 8.80 -7.61 24.79
C GLY A 166 9.01 -6.42 25.72
N GLN A 167 8.06 -6.16 26.63
CA GLN A 167 8.32 -5.47 27.89
C GLN A 167 7.45 -6.11 28.96
N GLN A 168 7.90 -7.26 29.46
CA GLN A 168 7.51 -7.71 30.79
C GLN A 168 8.25 -6.76 31.74
N PRO A 169 7.56 -5.92 32.53
CA PRO A 169 8.24 -5.06 33.50
C PRO A 169 9.06 -5.96 34.40
N ALA A 170 10.38 -5.72 34.44
CA ALA A 170 11.26 -6.35 35.40
C ALA A 170 10.64 -6.16 36.78
N GLN A 171 10.19 -7.26 37.39
CA GLN A 171 9.83 -7.27 38.79
C GLN A 171 11.09 -6.87 39.55
N GLN A 172 11.15 -5.61 39.98
CA GLN A 172 12.14 -5.17 40.94
C GLN A 172 12.07 -6.11 42.14
N PRO A 173 13.20 -6.72 42.57
CA PRO A 173 13.20 -7.49 43.80
C PRO A 173 12.72 -6.60 44.95
N ALA A 174 11.77 -7.10 45.73
CA ALA A 174 11.28 -6.41 46.91
C ALA A 174 12.46 -6.05 47.86
N PRO A 175 12.45 -4.86 48.48
CA PRO A 175 13.51 -4.49 49.42
C PRO A 175 13.51 -5.46 50.61
N ALA A 176 14.69 -5.97 50.94
CA ALA A 176 14.90 -6.80 52.11
C ALA A 176 14.45 -6.05 53.37
N ALA A 177 13.46 -6.59 54.07
CA ALA A 177 13.06 -6.12 55.38
C ALA A 177 14.25 -6.27 56.34
N ARG A 178 14.78 -5.14 56.83
CA ARG A 178 15.62 -5.10 58.03
C ARG A 178 14.75 -5.55 59.21
N GLY A 179 14.93 -6.79 59.64
CA GLY A 179 14.44 -7.27 60.93
C GLY A 179 15.31 -6.67 62.04
N GLY A 180 14.72 -5.82 62.86
CA GLY A 180 15.30 -5.38 64.13
C GLY A 180 14.96 -6.36 65.24
N ARG A 181 15.99 -6.74 66.01
CA ARG A 181 15.94 -6.91 67.47
C ARG A 181 17.36 -6.82 68.01
#